data_AF-F9HGG3-F1
#
_entry.id   AF-F9HGG3-F1
#
_cell.length_a   1.000
_cell.length_b   1.000
_cell.length_c   1.000
_cell.angle_alpha   90.00
_cell.angle_beta   90.00
_cell.angle_gamma   90.00
#
_symmetry.space_group_name_H-M   'P 1'
#
loop_
_entity.id
_entity.type
_entity.pdbx_description
1 polymer ?
#
loop_
_entity_poly.entity_id
_entity_poly.type
_entity_poly.pdbx_seq_one_letter_code
_entity_poly.pdbx_strand_id
1 'polypeptide(L)' 'MKLTYEDKVQIYELRKQGYCSNQLSNKFGINISNLSYMRNRNHKKEKNRYYSPKLKQEIINKASIEGRS' A
#
# COMPACT_ATOMS: atom_id res chain seq x y z
N MET A 1 -5.73 -18.11 14.71
CA MET A 1 -4.82 -18.64 13.66
C MET A 1 -3.97 -17.51 13.10
N LYS A 2 -2.68 -17.75 12.84
CA LYS A 2 -1.80 -16.81 12.13
C LYS A 2 -1.71 -17.27 10.67
N LEU A 3 -1.91 -16.35 9.74
CA LEU A 3 -1.71 -16.61 8.30
C LEU A 3 -0.24 -16.91 8.02
N THR A 4 0.04 -18.05 7.41
CA THR A 4 1.37 -18.37 6.89
C THR A 4 1.70 -17.47 5.69
N TYR A 5 2.95 -17.51 5.22
CA TYR A 5 3.33 -16.77 4.01
C TYR A 5 2.54 -17.29 2.79
N GLU A 6 2.46 -18.61 2.64
CA GLU A 6 1.71 -19.27 1.56
C GLU A 6 0.23 -18.87 1.55
N ASP A 7 -0.42 -18.86 2.72
CA ASP A 7 -1.81 -18.44 2.81
C ASP A 7 -2.01 -17.00 2.33
N LYS A 8 -1.05 -16.10 2.61
CA LYS A 8 -1.13 -14.70 2.16
C LYS A 8 -1.02 -14.61 0.64
N VAL A 9 -0.10 -15.37 0.04
CA VAL A 9 0.08 -15.42 -1.42
C VAL A 9 -1.21 -15.90 -2.10
N GLN A 10 -1.78 -17.00 -1.63
CA GLN A 10 -3.04 -17.54 -2.16
C GLN A 10 -4.21 -16.56 -2.01
N ILE A 11 -4.34 -15.90 -0.86
CA ILE A 11 -5.37 -14.87 -0.64
C ILE A 11 -5.19 -13.70 -1.63
N TYR A 12 -3.96 -13.31 -1.96
CA TYR A 12 -3.69 -12.26 -2.94
C TYR A 12 -4.09 -12.65 -4.37
N GLU A 13 -3.79 -13.87 -4.79
CA GLU A 13 -4.18 -14.39 -6.11
C GLU A 13 -5.70 -14.47 -6.26
N LEU A 14 -6.39 -15.00 -5.24
CA LEU A 14 -7.85 -15.08 -5.23
C LEU A 14 -8.49 -13.68 -5.18
N ARG A 15 -7.90 -12.72 -4.45
CA ARG A 15 -8.37 -11.32 -4.49
C ARG A 15 -8.26 -10.71 -5.88
N LYS A 16 -7.18 -11.01 -6.61
CA LYS A 16 -6.98 -10.55 -8.00
C LYS A 16 -8.02 -11.15 -8.95
N GLN A 17 -8.47 -12.38 -8.68
CA GLN A 17 -9.54 -13.06 -9.41
C GLN A 17 -10.95 -12.56 -9.04
N GLY A 18 -11.09 -11.65 -8.06
CA GLY A 18 -12.37 -11.05 -7.68
C GLY A 18 -13.12 -11.77 -6.56
N TYR A 19 -12.50 -12.69 -5.83
CA TYR A 19 -13.16 -13.38 -4.71
C TYR A 19 -13.53 -12.42 -3.57
N CYS A 20 -14.72 -12.65 -3.01
CA CYS A 20 -15.26 -11.85 -1.92
C CYS A 20 -14.58 -12.16 -0.58
N SER A 21 -14.48 -11.15 0.29
CA SER A 21 -13.88 -11.29 1.64
C SER A 21 -14.55 -12.39 2.45
N ASN A 22 -15.88 -12.56 2.34
CA ASN A 22 -16.64 -13.54 3.09
C ASN A 22 -16.33 -14.97 2.63
N GLN A 23 -16.13 -15.18 1.32
CA GLN A 23 -15.76 -16.48 0.76
C GLN A 23 -14.34 -16.87 1.20
N LEU A 24 -13.41 -15.91 1.20
CA LEU A 24 -12.04 -16.12 1.68
C LEU A 24 -12.01 -16.35 3.20
N SER A 25 -12.79 -15.60 3.96
CA SER A 25 -12.95 -15.75 5.41
C SER A 25 -13.38 -17.17 5.78
N ASN A 26 -14.39 -17.70 5.09
CA ASN A 26 -14.91 -19.05 5.32
C ASN A 26 -13.92 -20.13 4.87
N LYS A 27 -13.24 -19.93 3.73
CA LYS A 27 -12.27 -20.91 3.18
C LYS A 27 -11.02 -21.04 4.05
N PHE A 28 -10.49 -19.92 4.55
CA PHE A 28 -9.25 -19.89 5.34
C PHE A 28 -9.51 -19.89 6.86
N GLY A 29 -10.78 -19.86 7.30
CA GLY A 29 -11.14 -19.81 8.73
C GLY A 29 -10.62 -18.55 9.44
N ILE A 30 -10.50 -17.44 8.72
CA ILE A 30 -9.95 -16.17 9.22
C ILE A 30 -11.04 -15.12 9.34
N ASN A 31 -10.93 -14.22 10.32
CA ASN A 31 -11.87 -13.12 10.45
C ASN A 31 -11.73 -12.13 9.27
N ILE A 32 -12.85 -11.61 8.79
CA ILE A 32 -12.96 -10.56 7.77
C ILE A 32 -12.06 -9.35 8.09
N SER A 33 -11.90 -8.99 9.37
CA SER A 33 -11.02 -7.91 9.83
C SER A 33 -9.55 -8.13 9.43
N ASN A 34 -9.06 -9.37 9.44
CA ASN A 34 -7.68 -9.68 9.02
C ASN A 34 -7.51 -9.50 7.51
N LEU A 35 -8.52 -9.86 6.73
CA LEU A 35 -8.55 -9.64 5.28
C LEU A 35 -8.60 -8.15 4.93
N SER A 36 -9.37 -7.36 5.69
CA SER A 36 -9.43 -5.90 5.55
C SER A 36 -8.09 -5.24 5.89
N TYR A 37 -7.39 -5.74 6.92
CA TYR A 37 -6.05 -5.27 7.29
C TYR A 37 -5.03 -5.53 6.16
N MET A 38 -5.06 -6.70 5.53
CA MET A 38 -4.20 -7.01 4.38
C MET A 38 -4.43 -6.06 3.20
N ARG A 39 -5.70 -5.73 2.91
CA ARG A 39 -6.04 -4.74 1.88
C ARG A 39 -5.46 -3.36 2.21
N ASN A 40 -5.65 -2.89 3.44
CA ASN A 40 -5.24 -1.56 3.87
C ASN A 40 -3.71 -1.39 4.00
N ARG A 41 -2.95 -2.47 4.23
CA ARG A 41 -1.47 -2.41 4.26
C ARG A 41 -0.88 -1.98 2.92
N ASN A 42 -1.47 -2.38 1.79
CA ASN A 42 -1.02 -1.95 0.46
C ASN A 42 -1.43 -0.51 0.11
N HIS A 43 -2.39 0.08 0.84
CA HIS A 43 -2.87 1.44 0.60
C HIS A 43 -2.11 2.48 1.45
N LYS A 44 -1.24 2.03 2.38
CA LYS A 44 -0.18 2.89 2.93
C LYS A 44 0.93 3.01 1.89
N LYS A 45 0.64 3.74 0.81
CA LYS A 45 1.68 4.41 0.03
C LYS A 45 2.44 5.29 1.01
N GLU A 46 3.65 4.86 1.31
CA GLU A 46 4.70 5.69 1.86
C GLU A 46 4.61 7.07 1.19
N LYS A 47 4.40 8.11 1.98
CA LYS A 47 4.25 9.48 1.47
C LYS A 47 5.51 9.83 0.66
N ASN A 48 5.38 9.91 -0.67
CA ASN A 48 6.34 10.43 -1.66
C ASN A 48 7.63 11.02 -1.08
N ARG A 49 8.70 10.23 -1.00
CA ARG A 49 10.08 10.76 -0.92
C ARG A 49 10.75 10.65 -2.28
N TYR A 50 10.23 11.41 -3.25
CA TYR A 50 10.89 11.52 -4.54
C TYR A 50 12.19 12.37 -4.47
N TYR A 51 12.26 13.31 -3.52
CA TYR A 51 13.47 14.07 -3.22
C TYR A 51 13.62 14.25 -1.70
N SER A 52 14.87 14.27 -1.22
CA SER A 52 15.19 14.71 0.14
C SER A 52 14.61 16.12 0.38
N PRO A 53 14.09 16.44 1.57
CA PRO A 53 13.58 17.78 1.87
C PRO A 53 14.54 18.90 1.47
N LYS A 54 15.85 18.67 1.61
CA LYS A 54 16.91 19.61 1.20
C LYS A 54 16.92 19.88 -0.30
N LEU A 55 16.85 18.83 -1.11
CA LEU A 55 16.86 18.94 -2.58
C LEU A 55 15.58 19.60 -3.10
N LYS A 56 14.44 19.41 -2.43
CA LYS A 56 13.21 20.16 -2.74
C LYS A 56 13.39 21.65 -2.49
N GLN A 57 14.02 22.03 -1.36
CA GLN A 57 14.26 23.43 -1.03
C GLN A 57 15.25 24.08 -2.02
N GLU A 58 16.29 23.36 -2.42
CA GLU A 58 17.25 23.83 -3.44
C GLU A 58 16.58 24.08 -4.80
N ILE A 59 15.71 23.16 -5.26
CA ILE A 59 14.97 23.32 -6.52
C ILE A 59 14.02 24.54 -6.44
N ILE A 60 13.31 24.72 -5.31
CA ILE A 60 12.40 25.85 -5.11
C ILE A 60 13.16 27.19 -5.12
N ASN A 61 14.28 27.26 -4.39
CA ASN A 61 15.08 28.48 -4.32
C ASN A 61 15.67 28.85 -5.69
N LYS A 62 16.16 27.85 -6.44
CA LYS A 62 16.70 28.05 -7.80
C LYS A 62 15.63 28.56 -8.77
N ALA A 63 14.46 27.93 -8.81
CA ALA A 63 13.35 28.34 -9.67
C ALA A 63 12.83 29.75 -9.34
N SER A 64 12.85 30.15 -8.07
CA SER A 64 12.40 31.49 -7.67
C SER A 64 13.36 32.61 -8.08
N ILE A 65 14.66 32.32 -8.21
CA ILE A 65 15.67 33.27 -8.68
C ILE A 65 15.60 33.40 -10.22
N GLU A 66 15.39 32.28 -10.92
CA GLU A 66 15.34 32.24 -12.38
C GLU A 66 14.05 32.85 -12.97
N GLY A 67 12.94 32.86 -12.21
CA GLY A 67 11.65 33.43 -12.62
C GLY A 67 11.44 34.92 -12.31
N ARG A 68 12.45 35.64 -11.81
CA ARG A 68 12.38 37.08 -11.49
C ARG A 68 13.10 37.97 -12.53
N SER A 69 13.05 37.59 -13.80
CA SER A 69 13.38 38.48 -14.94
C SER A 69 12.12 38.88 -15.68
#